data_AF-A0A6A1QF40-F1
#
_entry.id   AF-A0A6A1QF40-F1
#
_cell.length_a   1.000
_cell.length_b   1.000
_cell.length_c   1.000
_cell.angle_alpha   90.00
_cell.angle_beta   90.00
_cell.angle_gamma   90.00
#
_symmetry.space_group_name_H-M   'P 1'
#
loop_
_entity.id
_entity.type
_entity.pdbx_description
1 polymer ?
#
loop_
_entity_poly.entity_id
_entity_poly.type
_entity_poly.pdbx_seq_one_letter_code
_entity_poly.pdbx_strand_id
1 'polypeptide(L)'
;MNKKNKPRCVCAPDCSNITWKGPVCGLDGKTYRNECALLKARCKEQPELEVQYQGKCKKTCRDVFCPGSSTCVVDQTNNAYCVTCNRICPEPTSSEQYLCGNDGVTYSSACHLRKATCLLGRSIGLAYEGKCIKAKSCEDIQCTGGKKCLWDFKVGRGRCSLCDELCPESKSEEPVCASDNATYASECAMKEAACSSGVLLEVKHSGSCNSLVYNFFQEFYIIFLESRTSSFIHWSGSQNCYSFDPPLLRTGRSKQPDGIDVQARNYNK
;
A
#
# COMPACT_ATOMS: atom_id res chain seq x y z
N MET A 1 -29.79 -38.69 -0.44
CA MET A 1 -28.74 -39.76 -0.44
C MET A 1 -27.50 -39.27 -1.17
N ASN A 2 -26.33 -39.87 -0.92
CA ASN A 2 -25.11 -39.65 -1.71
C ASN A 2 -25.04 -40.57 -2.95
N LYS A 3 -23.99 -40.46 -3.78
CA LYS A 3 -23.74 -41.33 -4.95
C LYS A 3 -23.60 -42.84 -4.62
N LYS A 4 -23.56 -43.22 -3.34
CA LYS A 4 -23.48 -44.61 -2.83
C LYS A 4 -24.75 -45.01 -2.05
N ASN A 5 -25.87 -44.34 -2.33
CA ASN A 5 -27.19 -44.49 -1.71
C ASN A 5 -27.25 -44.36 -0.16
N LYS A 6 -26.23 -43.79 0.50
CA LYS A 6 -26.23 -43.56 1.95
C LYS A 6 -26.90 -42.21 2.30
N PRO A 7 -27.59 -42.09 3.45
CA PRO A 7 -28.04 -40.79 3.95
C PRO A 7 -26.84 -39.89 4.24
N ARG A 8 -27.01 -38.58 3.98
CA ARG A 8 -26.00 -37.55 4.28
C ARG A 8 -26.73 -36.22 4.48
N CYS A 9 -26.45 -35.55 5.59
CA CYS A 9 -26.87 -34.16 5.79
C CYS A 9 -26.18 -33.25 4.77
N VAL A 10 -26.91 -32.29 4.22
CA VAL A 10 -26.40 -31.34 3.22
C VAL A 10 -26.90 -29.94 3.53
N CYS A 11 -26.06 -28.94 3.24
CA CYS A 11 -26.43 -27.53 3.41
C CYS A 11 -27.49 -27.10 2.40
N ALA A 12 -28.70 -26.91 2.90
CA ALA A 12 -29.86 -26.34 2.23
C ALA A 12 -30.42 -25.19 3.08
N PRO A 13 -29.74 -24.02 3.13
CA PRO A 13 -30.28 -22.84 3.78
C PRO A 13 -31.56 -22.37 3.08
N ASP A 14 -32.50 -21.78 3.84
CA ASP A 14 -33.59 -21.04 3.22
C ASP A 14 -33.05 -19.78 2.53
N CYS A 15 -33.49 -19.57 1.30
CA CYS A 15 -33.09 -18.44 0.46
C CYS A 15 -34.31 -17.69 -0.12
N SER A 16 -35.52 -17.99 0.39
CA SER A 16 -36.79 -17.47 -0.14
C SER A 16 -36.94 -15.98 0.14
N ASN A 17 -36.66 -15.56 1.37
CA ASN A 17 -36.85 -14.19 1.86
C ASN A 17 -35.66 -13.23 1.59
N ILE A 18 -34.66 -13.66 0.80
CA ILE A 18 -33.52 -12.81 0.43
C ILE A 18 -33.97 -11.79 -0.63
N THR A 19 -34.04 -10.52 -0.28
CA THR A 19 -34.46 -9.44 -1.19
C THR A 19 -33.37 -9.08 -2.20
N TRP A 20 -32.11 -8.96 -1.76
CA TRP A 20 -30.98 -8.62 -2.61
C TRP A 20 -30.54 -9.82 -3.47
N LYS A 21 -30.71 -9.72 -4.80
CA LYS A 21 -30.35 -10.79 -5.74
C LYS A 21 -28.94 -10.67 -6.34
N GLY A 22 -28.25 -9.55 -6.10
CA GLY A 22 -26.89 -9.28 -6.59
C GLY A 22 -25.79 -10.00 -5.80
N PRO A 23 -24.52 -9.79 -6.17
CA PRO A 23 -23.38 -10.28 -5.40
C PRO A 23 -23.31 -9.63 -4.01
N VAL A 24 -22.61 -10.28 -3.08
CA VAL A 24 -22.36 -9.78 -1.72
C VAL A 24 -20.90 -9.97 -1.32
N CYS A 25 -20.39 -9.10 -0.46
CA CYS A 25 -19.08 -9.26 0.15
C CYS A 25 -19.21 -9.92 1.53
N GLY A 26 -18.52 -11.05 1.73
CA GLY A 26 -18.48 -11.76 3.01
C GLY A 26 -17.47 -11.14 3.98
N LEU A 27 -17.64 -11.39 5.27
CA LEU A 27 -16.67 -11.02 6.33
C LEU A 27 -15.27 -11.61 6.08
N ASP A 28 -15.18 -12.75 5.37
CA ASP A 28 -13.92 -13.37 4.95
C ASP A 28 -13.20 -12.66 3.77
N GLY A 29 -13.69 -11.48 3.37
CA GLY A 29 -13.16 -10.69 2.26
C GLY A 29 -13.48 -11.25 0.87
N LYS A 30 -14.28 -12.32 0.75
CA LYS A 30 -14.60 -12.95 -0.54
C LYS A 30 -15.92 -12.47 -1.10
N THR A 31 -15.95 -12.33 -2.43
CA THR A 31 -17.18 -12.01 -3.17
C THR A 31 -17.97 -13.28 -3.43
N TYR A 32 -19.19 -13.33 -2.92
CA TYR A 32 -20.14 -14.38 -3.21
C TYR A 32 -21.11 -13.93 -4.30
N ARG A 33 -21.47 -14.84 -5.22
CA ARG A 33 -22.37 -14.55 -6.35
C ARG A 33 -23.73 -14.00 -5.92
N ASN A 34 -24.18 -14.36 -4.72
CA ASN A 34 -25.34 -13.85 -4.00
C ASN A 34 -25.32 -14.36 -2.55
N GLU A 35 -26.19 -13.81 -1.71
CA GLU A 35 -26.31 -14.13 -0.28
C GLU A 35 -26.62 -15.62 -0.03
N CYS A 36 -27.48 -16.24 -0.84
CA CYS A 36 -27.76 -17.68 -0.74
C CYS A 36 -26.50 -18.56 -0.91
N ALA A 37 -25.56 -18.14 -1.76
CA ALA A 37 -24.28 -18.82 -1.93
C ALA A 37 -23.37 -18.64 -0.70
N LEU A 38 -23.39 -17.46 -0.06
CA LEU A 38 -22.69 -17.19 1.19
C LEU A 38 -23.26 -18.05 2.33
N LEU A 39 -24.57 -18.08 2.53
CA LEU A 39 -25.23 -18.92 3.55
C LEU A 39 -24.91 -20.42 3.37
N LYS A 40 -24.75 -20.87 2.12
CA LYS A 40 -24.34 -22.25 1.81
C LYS A 40 -22.86 -22.52 2.11
N ALA A 41 -21.97 -21.53 1.94
CA ALA A 41 -20.58 -21.63 2.38
C ALA A 41 -20.47 -21.60 3.91
N ARG A 42 -21.24 -20.72 4.57
CA ARG A 42 -21.34 -20.61 6.04
C ARG A 42 -21.64 -21.97 6.68
N CYS A 43 -22.71 -22.62 6.23
CA CYS A 43 -23.11 -23.95 6.70
C CYS A 43 -22.09 -25.07 6.43
N LYS A 44 -21.26 -24.95 5.39
CA LYS A 44 -20.31 -26.00 5.00
C LYS A 44 -18.98 -25.93 5.74
N GLU A 45 -18.44 -24.72 5.90
CA GLU A 45 -17.01 -24.50 6.12
C GLU A 45 -16.71 -23.37 7.12
N GLN A 46 -17.57 -22.36 7.27
CA GLN A 46 -17.27 -21.14 8.03
C GLN A 46 -18.50 -20.66 8.84
N PRO A 47 -18.74 -21.15 10.07
CA PRO A 47 -19.95 -20.80 10.84
C PRO A 47 -20.19 -19.29 11.03
N GLU A 48 -19.12 -18.51 11.23
CA GLU A 48 -19.14 -17.06 11.46
C GLU A 48 -19.24 -16.21 10.17
N LEU A 49 -19.40 -16.82 8.99
CA LEU A 49 -19.40 -16.11 7.71
C LEU A 49 -20.72 -15.36 7.48
N GLU A 50 -20.69 -14.03 7.55
CA GLU A 50 -21.84 -13.16 7.26
C GLU A 50 -21.57 -12.19 6.10
N VAL A 51 -22.63 -11.54 5.60
CA VAL A 51 -22.53 -10.43 4.65
C VAL A 51 -22.12 -9.16 5.39
N GLN A 52 -21.04 -8.51 4.98
CA GLN A 52 -20.66 -7.20 5.51
C GLN A 52 -21.16 -6.02 4.66
N TYR A 53 -21.29 -6.19 3.35
CA TYR A 53 -21.95 -5.22 2.46
C TYR A 53 -22.44 -5.85 1.15
N GLN A 54 -23.41 -5.19 0.52
CA GLN A 54 -23.94 -5.56 -0.79
C GLN A 54 -22.98 -5.18 -1.92
N GLY A 55 -22.97 -5.98 -2.99
CA GLY A 55 -22.05 -5.81 -4.11
C GLY A 55 -20.82 -6.72 -4.04
N LYS A 56 -19.86 -6.52 -4.96
CA LYS A 56 -18.56 -7.23 -4.92
C LYS A 56 -17.64 -6.56 -3.90
N CYS A 57 -16.77 -7.34 -3.25
CA CYS A 57 -15.72 -6.80 -2.38
C CYS A 57 -14.82 -5.82 -3.15
N LYS A 58 -14.33 -4.79 -2.44
CA LYS A 58 -13.56 -3.68 -3.02
C LYS A 58 -12.16 -3.58 -2.42
N LYS A 59 -11.26 -2.96 -3.20
CA LYS A 59 -9.85 -2.68 -2.85
C LYS A 59 -9.60 -1.26 -2.33
N THR A 60 -10.65 -0.49 -2.04
CA THR A 60 -10.62 0.76 -1.27
C THR A 60 -12.02 1.01 -0.70
N CYS A 61 -12.16 1.93 0.25
CA CYS A 61 -13.47 2.41 0.71
C CYS A 61 -14.20 3.34 -0.27
N ARG A 62 -13.64 3.60 -1.46
CA ARG A 62 -14.32 4.39 -2.49
C ARG A 62 -15.53 3.61 -3.02
N ASP A 63 -16.69 4.27 -3.01
CA ASP A 63 -17.99 3.71 -3.43
C ASP A 63 -18.41 2.45 -2.64
N VAL A 64 -17.94 2.31 -1.39
CA VAL A 64 -18.39 1.28 -0.43
C VAL A 64 -19.42 1.89 0.53
N PHE A 65 -20.68 1.47 0.39
CA PHE A 65 -21.78 1.92 1.24
C PHE A 65 -22.02 0.88 2.33
N CYS A 66 -21.51 1.15 3.53
CA CYS A 66 -21.63 0.27 4.67
C CYS A 66 -23.05 0.31 5.29
N PRO A 67 -23.62 -0.84 5.70
CA PRO A 67 -24.98 -0.91 6.22
C PRO A 67 -25.12 -0.32 7.64
N GLY A 68 -26.25 0.34 7.89
CA GLY A 68 -26.60 0.86 9.22
C GLY A 68 -25.61 1.93 9.71
N SER A 69 -25.02 1.70 10.89
CA SER A 69 -24.01 2.58 11.51
C SER A 69 -22.56 2.12 11.32
N SER A 70 -22.34 1.08 10.51
CA SER A 70 -20.98 0.58 10.23
C SER A 70 -20.20 1.56 9.35
N THR A 71 -18.88 1.55 9.51
CA THR A 71 -17.91 2.47 8.89
C THR A 71 -16.96 1.66 8.03
N CYS A 72 -16.57 2.18 6.87
CA CYS A 72 -15.62 1.49 6.01
C CYS A 72 -14.18 1.67 6.51
N VAL A 73 -13.44 0.56 6.61
CA VAL A 73 -12.00 0.52 6.89
C VAL A 73 -11.28 -0.32 5.84
N VAL A 74 -9.97 -0.12 5.67
CA VAL A 74 -9.12 -0.99 4.84
C VAL A 74 -8.06 -1.75 5.64
N ASP A 75 -7.73 -2.97 5.20
CA ASP A 75 -6.59 -3.74 5.69
C ASP A 75 -5.26 -3.35 5.03
N GLN A 76 -4.15 -3.98 5.45
CA GLN A 76 -2.80 -3.75 4.90
C GLN A 76 -2.64 -4.11 3.41
N THR A 77 -3.58 -4.85 2.81
CA THR A 77 -3.64 -5.17 1.38
C THR A 77 -4.74 -4.38 0.64
N ASN A 78 -5.24 -3.32 1.30
CA ASN A 78 -6.32 -2.42 0.92
C ASN A 78 -7.71 -3.09 0.72
N ASN A 79 -7.97 -4.31 1.20
CA ASN A 79 -9.34 -4.84 1.15
C ASN A 79 -10.25 -3.99 2.04
N ALA A 80 -11.43 -3.62 1.53
CA ALA A 80 -12.40 -2.79 2.24
C ALA A 80 -13.38 -3.64 3.05
N TYR A 81 -13.56 -3.26 4.32
CA TYR A 81 -14.46 -3.90 5.28
C TYR A 81 -15.43 -2.90 5.90
N CYS A 82 -16.64 -3.35 6.23
CA CYS A 82 -17.62 -2.57 6.98
C CYS A 82 -17.66 -3.03 8.43
N VAL A 83 -17.26 -2.15 9.36
CA VAL A 83 -17.07 -2.48 10.79
C VAL A 83 -17.75 -1.46 11.69
N THR A 84 -18.16 -1.87 12.89
CA THR A 84 -18.70 -0.94 13.89
C THR A 84 -17.56 -0.37 14.73
N CYS A 85 -17.18 0.88 14.48
CA CYS A 85 -16.17 1.57 15.29
C CYS A 85 -16.68 1.78 16.72
N ASN A 86 -15.89 1.37 17.73
CA ASN A 86 -16.17 1.77 19.11
C ASN A 86 -16.01 3.30 19.25
N ARG A 87 -17.09 3.98 19.63
CA ARG A 87 -17.12 5.44 19.82
C ARG A 87 -16.95 5.86 21.29
N ILE A 88 -17.11 4.94 22.24
CA ILE A 88 -17.04 5.19 23.68
C ILE A 88 -15.71 4.63 24.19
N CYS A 89 -14.88 5.48 24.76
CA CYS A 89 -13.64 5.10 25.42
C CYS A 89 -13.72 5.50 26.90
N PRO A 90 -13.15 4.70 27.82
CA PRO A 90 -12.98 5.13 29.19
C PRO A 90 -11.98 6.31 29.24
N GLU A 91 -12.20 7.22 30.18
CA GLU A 91 -11.23 8.27 30.50
C GLU A 91 -9.91 7.65 31.00
N PRO A 92 -8.76 8.25 30.69
CA PRO A 92 -7.46 7.71 31.09
C PRO A 92 -7.28 7.83 32.61
N THR A 93 -6.75 6.78 33.23
CA THR A 93 -6.47 6.73 34.67
C THR A 93 -5.06 7.17 35.05
N SER A 94 -4.14 7.25 34.08
CA SER A 94 -2.78 7.77 34.29
C SER A 94 -2.22 8.48 33.06
N SER A 95 -1.17 9.29 33.26
CA SER A 95 -0.41 9.93 32.19
C SER A 95 0.45 8.98 31.35
N GLU A 96 0.61 7.72 31.78
CA GLU A 96 1.41 6.70 31.09
C GLU A 96 0.61 6.02 29.95
N GLN A 97 -0.71 6.17 29.93
CA GLN A 97 -1.59 5.63 28.89
C GLN A 97 -1.58 6.43 27.58
N TYR A 98 -0.97 7.62 27.58
CA TYR A 98 -0.88 8.46 26.39
C TYR A 98 -0.04 7.80 25.29
N LEU A 99 -0.39 8.06 24.04
CA LEU A 99 0.27 7.52 22.85
C LEU A 99 0.47 8.62 21.81
N CYS A 100 1.60 8.62 21.11
CA CYS A 100 1.81 9.45 19.93
C CYS A 100 1.51 8.64 18.66
N GLY A 101 0.58 9.12 17.82
CA GLY A 101 0.31 8.52 16.51
C GLY A 101 1.34 8.95 15.45
N ASN A 102 1.48 8.17 14.38
CA ASN A 102 2.34 8.56 13.22
C ASN A 102 1.82 9.80 12.47
N ASP A 103 0.59 10.21 12.73
CA ASP A 103 -0.02 11.47 12.29
C ASP A 103 0.48 12.69 13.11
N GLY A 104 1.19 12.47 14.22
CA GLY A 104 1.65 13.50 15.15
C GLY A 104 0.61 13.92 16.18
N VAL A 105 -0.51 13.19 16.30
CA VAL A 105 -1.56 13.45 17.28
C VAL A 105 -1.28 12.69 18.57
N THR A 106 -1.43 13.38 19.71
CA THR A 106 -1.38 12.76 21.03
C THR A 106 -2.75 12.21 21.40
N TYR A 107 -2.82 10.89 21.58
CA TYR A 107 -4.00 10.16 22.02
C TYR A 107 -3.94 9.88 23.52
N SER A 108 -5.07 10.03 24.21
CA SER A 108 -5.17 9.78 25.66
C SER A 108 -5.10 8.30 26.05
N SER A 109 -5.45 7.38 25.13
CA SER A 109 -5.28 5.94 25.32
C SER A 109 -5.30 5.16 24.00
N ALA A 110 -4.94 3.88 24.06
CA ALA A 110 -5.06 2.95 22.93
C ALA A 110 -6.50 2.86 22.38
N CYS A 111 -7.53 3.06 23.20
CA CYS A 111 -8.91 3.13 22.73
C CYS A 111 -9.12 4.34 21.82
N HIS A 112 -8.60 5.51 22.20
CA HIS A 112 -8.73 6.74 21.43
C HIS A 112 -7.98 6.68 20.09
N LEU A 113 -6.77 6.10 20.07
CA LEU A 113 -6.02 5.84 18.83
C LEU A 113 -6.78 4.87 17.90
N ARG A 114 -7.34 3.78 18.43
CA ARG A 114 -8.14 2.81 17.65
C ARG A 114 -9.45 3.42 17.14
N LYS A 115 -10.14 4.23 17.95
CA LYS A 115 -11.33 4.99 17.56
C LYS A 115 -11.01 5.93 16.39
N ALA A 116 -9.95 6.73 16.49
CA ALA A 116 -9.53 7.62 15.40
C ALA A 116 -9.13 6.84 14.13
N THR A 117 -8.36 5.76 14.28
CA THR A 117 -7.97 4.86 13.17
C THR A 117 -9.20 4.31 12.43
N CYS A 118 -10.20 3.82 13.17
CA CYS A 118 -11.42 3.28 12.59
C CYS A 118 -12.28 4.36 11.89
N LEU A 119 -12.41 5.55 12.50
CA LEU A 119 -13.14 6.67 11.90
C LEU A 119 -12.41 7.30 10.69
N LEU A 120 -11.09 7.16 10.59
CA LEU A 120 -10.29 7.56 9.43
C LEU A 120 -10.39 6.56 8.26
N GLY A 121 -10.83 5.32 8.53
CA GLY A 121 -10.94 4.26 7.54
C GLY A 121 -9.62 3.58 7.15
N ARG A 122 -8.50 3.91 7.80
CA ARG A 122 -7.17 3.33 7.54
C ARG A 122 -6.25 3.45 8.75
N SER A 123 -5.24 2.60 8.81
CA SER A 123 -4.19 2.61 9.85
C SER A 123 -3.51 3.98 10.00
N ILE A 124 -3.59 4.55 11.21
CA ILE A 124 -2.71 5.65 11.64
C ILE A 124 -1.38 5.07 12.13
N GLY A 125 -1.47 4.05 12.99
CA GLY A 125 -0.31 3.41 13.62
C GLY A 125 0.28 4.23 14.77
N LEU A 126 0.93 3.51 15.69
CA LEU A 126 1.64 4.08 16.82
C LEU A 126 3.04 4.55 16.37
N ALA A 127 3.40 5.79 16.72
CA ALA A 127 4.77 6.28 16.63
C ALA A 127 5.57 5.85 17.86
N TYR A 128 5.11 6.23 19.06
CA TYR A 128 5.73 5.86 20.33
C TYR A 128 4.77 6.04 21.51
N GLU A 129 5.11 5.43 22.65
CA GLU A 129 4.39 5.58 23.92
C GLU A 129 4.67 6.95 24.55
N GLY A 130 3.69 7.50 25.27
CA GLY A 130 3.73 8.86 25.81
C GLY A 130 3.09 9.91 24.89
N LYS A 131 3.25 11.19 25.25
CA LYS A 131 2.74 12.32 24.46
C LYS A 131 3.67 12.64 23.29
N CYS A 132 3.13 13.12 22.17
CA CYS A 132 3.96 13.59 21.06
C CYS A 132 4.82 14.79 21.48
N ILE A 133 6.10 14.73 21.10
CA ILE A 133 7.07 15.81 21.26
C ILE A 133 7.45 16.40 19.89
N LYS A 134 7.90 17.66 19.89
CA LYS A 134 8.45 18.32 18.68
C LYS A 134 9.92 17.96 18.47
N ALA A 135 10.18 16.67 18.30
CA ALA A 135 11.50 16.12 18.00
C ALA A 135 12.07 16.69 16.70
N LYS A 136 13.40 16.85 16.64
CA LYS A 136 14.19 17.21 15.45
C LYS A 136 15.00 16.04 14.91
N SER A 137 15.32 15.07 15.76
CA SER A 137 16.00 13.82 15.42
C SER A 137 15.48 12.67 16.30
N CYS A 138 15.97 11.46 16.08
CA CYS A 138 15.70 10.33 16.98
C CYS A 138 16.34 10.47 18.37
N GLU A 139 17.26 11.42 18.59
CA GLU A 139 17.91 11.64 19.89
C GLU A 139 16.93 12.20 20.92
N ASP A 140 15.93 12.96 20.46
CA ASP A 140 14.84 13.49 21.30
C ASP A 140 13.85 12.39 21.75
N ILE A 141 13.80 11.24 21.06
CA ILE A 141 12.75 10.23 21.20
C ILE A 141 13.26 9.03 22.01
N GLN A 142 12.70 8.85 23.21
CA GLN A 142 13.04 7.74 24.09
C GLN A 142 12.15 6.53 23.82
N CYS A 143 12.70 5.50 23.17
CA CYS A 143 11.97 4.27 22.86
C CYS A 143 11.96 3.27 24.02
N THR A 144 10.78 2.75 24.35
CA THR A 144 10.54 1.76 25.41
C THR A 144 10.53 0.32 24.87
N GLY A 145 10.78 -0.65 25.74
CA GLY A 145 10.58 -2.07 25.42
C GLY A 145 11.51 -2.62 24.33
N GLY A 146 12.78 -2.20 24.29
CA GLY A 146 13.77 -2.69 23.34
C GLY A 146 13.62 -2.17 21.90
N LYS A 147 12.62 -1.32 21.63
CA LYS A 147 12.39 -0.71 20.32
C LYS A 147 13.51 0.28 19.97
N LYS A 148 13.83 0.40 18.68
CA LYS A 148 14.72 1.45 18.13
C LYS A 148 13.92 2.57 17.47
N CYS A 149 14.43 3.80 17.51
CA CYS A 149 13.85 4.90 16.75
C CYS A 149 14.25 4.84 15.28
N LEU A 150 13.27 4.96 14.39
CA LEU A 150 13.42 5.13 12.95
C LEU A 150 12.91 6.52 12.56
N TRP A 151 13.72 7.31 11.86
CA TRP A 151 13.37 8.67 11.45
C TRP A 151 12.80 8.72 10.04
N ASP A 152 11.61 9.33 9.88
CA ASP A 152 11.01 9.64 8.59
C ASP A 152 11.36 11.07 8.17
N PHE A 153 12.27 11.19 7.20
CA PHE A 153 12.69 12.46 6.61
C PHE A 153 11.61 13.15 5.76
N LYS A 154 10.58 12.44 5.29
CA LYS A 154 9.50 13.01 4.46
C LYS A 154 8.53 13.84 5.31
N VAL A 155 8.25 13.40 6.54
CA VAL A 155 7.32 14.09 7.47
C VAL A 155 8.03 14.77 8.65
N GLY A 156 9.33 14.51 8.84
CA GLY A 156 10.13 15.07 9.94
C GLY A 156 9.71 14.53 11.31
N ARG A 157 9.47 13.22 11.43
CA ARG A 157 9.06 12.56 12.69
C ARG A 157 9.73 11.21 12.87
N GLY A 158 10.00 10.84 14.12
CA GLY A 158 10.51 9.52 14.46
C GLY A 158 9.42 8.56 14.98
N ARG A 159 9.67 7.26 14.81
CA ARG A 159 8.82 6.15 15.24
C ARG A 159 9.66 5.08 15.93
N CYS A 160 9.19 4.57 17.07
CA CYS A 160 9.80 3.45 17.77
C CYS A 160 9.28 2.12 17.19
N SER A 161 10.18 1.35 16.57
CA SER A 161 9.89 0.05 15.96
C SER A 161 10.62 -1.08 16.69
N LEU A 162 10.01 -2.26 16.72
CA LEU A 162 10.71 -3.49 17.05
C LEU A 162 11.70 -3.83 15.91
N CYS A 163 12.86 -4.33 16.28
CA CYS A 163 14.01 -4.56 15.40
C CYS A 163 14.73 -5.87 15.76
N ASP A 164 13.95 -6.87 16.18
CA ASP A 164 14.31 -8.20 16.66
C ASP A 164 13.82 -9.33 15.71
N GLU A 165 13.11 -8.98 14.64
CA GLU A 165 12.64 -9.91 13.62
C GLU A 165 13.82 -10.45 12.80
N LEU A 166 14.01 -11.77 12.83
CA LEU A 166 15.05 -12.47 12.05
C LEU A 166 14.49 -12.83 10.66
N CYS A 167 15.15 -12.38 9.60
CA CYS A 167 14.73 -12.66 8.24
C CYS A 167 15.03 -14.12 7.83
N PRO A 168 14.03 -14.89 7.35
CA PRO A 168 14.26 -16.26 6.89
C PRO A 168 15.03 -16.27 5.56
N GLU A 169 16.00 -17.17 5.40
CA GLU A 169 16.79 -17.33 4.16
C GLU A 169 15.99 -17.92 2.96
N SER A 170 14.66 -17.95 3.04
CA SER A 170 13.80 -18.54 2.03
C SER A 170 13.80 -17.71 0.73
N LYS A 171 14.26 -18.32 -0.37
CA LYS A 171 14.25 -17.75 -1.74
C LYS A 171 12.86 -17.44 -2.33
N SER A 172 11.80 -17.51 -1.53
CA SER A 172 10.41 -17.26 -1.91
C SER A 172 9.94 -15.83 -1.67
N GLU A 173 10.75 -14.97 -1.06
CA GLU A 173 10.39 -13.57 -0.88
C GLU A 173 10.69 -12.77 -2.15
N GLU A 174 9.72 -11.96 -2.60
CA GLU A 174 9.87 -11.10 -3.75
C GLU A 174 10.66 -9.82 -3.37
N PRO A 175 11.57 -9.33 -4.24
CA PRO A 175 12.30 -8.10 -3.98
C PRO A 175 11.37 -6.90 -3.95
N VAL A 176 11.75 -5.86 -3.21
CA VAL A 176 10.95 -4.63 -3.08
C VAL A 176 11.78 -3.39 -3.39
N CYS A 177 11.12 -2.37 -3.96
CA CYS A 177 11.67 -1.03 -4.05
C CYS A 177 11.20 -0.23 -2.83
N ALA A 178 12.14 0.30 -2.06
CA ALA A 178 11.85 1.05 -0.84
C ALA A 178 11.74 2.57 -1.09
N SER A 179 11.40 3.30 -0.03
CA SER A 179 11.16 4.75 -0.03
C SER A 179 12.40 5.61 -0.30
N ASP A 180 13.60 5.06 -0.14
CA ASP A 180 14.90 5.64 -0.51
C ASP A 180 15.27 5.40 -1.98
N ASN A 181 14.46 4.61 -2.70
CA ASN A 181 14.69 4.11 -4.06
C ASN A 181 15.81 3.06 -4.18
N ALA A 182 16.20 2.40 -3.08
CA ALA A 182 17.00 1.19 -3.13
C ALA A 182 16.12 -0.06 -3.35
N THR A 183 16.68 -1.06 -4.03
CA THR A 183 16.07 -2.39 -4.13
C THR A 183 16.58 -3.27 -3.02
N TYR A 184 15.68 -3.85 -2.24
CA TYR A 184 15.97 -4.82 -1.20
C TYR A 184 15.57 -6.22 -1.65
N ALA A 185 16.30 -7.23 -1.16
CA ALA A 185 16.03 -8.64 -1.47
C ALA A 185 14.61 -9.08 -1.04
N SER A 186 14.07 -8.46 0.02
CA SER A 186 12.70 -8.60 0.46
C SER A 186 12.27 -7.44 1.36
N GLU A 187 10.99 -7.40 1.75
CA GLU A 187 10.49 -6.47 2.77
C GLU A 187 11.17 -6.68 4.14
N CYS A 188 11.58 -7.90 4.48
CA CYS A 188 12.29 -8.16 5.73
C CYS A 188 13.70 -7.53 5.70
N ALA A 189 14.47 -7.77 4.62
CA ALA A 189 15.79 -7.16 4.44
C ALA A 189 15.72 -5.60 4.41
N MET A 190 14.63 -5.03 3.90
CA MET A 190 14.36 -3.58 3.98
C MET A 190 14.17 -3.12 5.44
N LYS A 191 13.40 -3.85 6.25
CA LYS A 191 13.19 -3.53 7.68
C LYS A 191 14.48 -3.67 8.49
N GLU A 192 15.29 -4.68 8.22
CA GLU A 192 16.61 -4.85 8.85
C GLU A 192 17.54 -3.66 8.53
N ALA A 193 17.57 -3.21 7.28
CA ALA A 193 18.33 -2.03 6.86
C ALA A 193 17.80 -0.73 7.49
N ALA A 194 16.48 -0.57 7.60
CA ALA A 194 15.86 0.54 8.33
C ALA A 194 16.31 0.55 9.80
N CYS A 195 16.20 -0.60 10.48
CA CYS A 195 16.63 -0.81 11.87
C CYS A 195 18.14 -0.65 12.11
N SER A 196 18.96 -0.86 11.09
CA SER A 196 20.42 -0.70 11.13
C SER A 196 20.86 0.75 10.89
N SER A 197 20.13 1.47 10.04
CA SER A 197 20.42 2.88 9.69
C SER A 197 19.72 3.91 10.58
N GLY A 198 18.67 3.51 11.31
CA GLY A 198 17.82 4.44 12.07
C GLY A 198 16.90 5.28 11.18
N VAL A 199 16.70 4.88 9.92
CA VAL A 199 15.86 5.58 8.94
C VAL A 199 14.59 4.78 8.68
N LEU A 200 13.42 5.42 8.64
CA LEU A 200 12.19 4.73 8.28
C LEU A 200 12.18 4.41 6.77
N LEU A 201 12.12 3.13 6.44
CA LEU A 201 11.90 2.65 5.08
C LEU A 201 10.52 2.02 4.94
N GLU A 202 9.81 2.40 3.86
CA GLU A 202 8.52 1.83 3.49
C GLU A 202 8.59 1.29 2.04
N VAL A 203 7.83 0.23 1.76
CA VAL A 203 7.73 -0.32 0.39
C VAL A 203 7.04 0.70 -0.51
N LYS A 204 7.75 1.14 -1.55
CA LYS A 204 7.24 2.02 -2.61
C LYS A 204 6.47 1.21 -3.66
N HIS A 205 6.99 0.05 -4.05
CA HIS A 205 6.32 -0.96 -4.86
C HIS A 205 7.06 -2.32 -4.78
N SER A 206 6.36 -3.40 -5.14
CA SER A 206 6.96 -4.72 -5.35
C SER A 206 7.89 -4.73 -6.58
N GLY A 207 8.88 -5.62 -6.58
CA GLY A 207 9.93 -5.71 -7.60
C GLY A 207 11.05 -4.68 -7.41
N SER A 208 12.13 -4.82 -8.18
CA SER A 208 13.24 -3.85 -8.18
C SER A 208 12.80 -2.47 -8.67
N CYS A 209 13.38 -1.40 -8.10
CA CYS A 209 13.16 -0.02 -8.54
C CYS A 209 13.40 0.19 -10.05
N ASN A 210 14.30 -0.59 -10.65
CA ASN A 210 14.62 -0.52 -12.08
C ASN A 210 13.64 -1.32 -12.97
N SER A 211 12.70 -2.08 -12.39
CA SER A 211 11.70 -2.89 -13.13
C SER A 211 10.70 -2.02 -13.91
N LEU A 212 10.50 -0.77 -13.48
CA LEU A 212 9.69 0.21 -14.20
C LEU A 212 10.27 0.60 -15.57
N VAL A 213 11.56 0.33 -15.81
CA VAL A 213 12.19 0.51 -17.13
C VAL A 213 11.76 -0.60 -18.11
N TYR A 214 11.43 -1.81 -17.65
CA TYR A 214 11.09 -2.91 -18.55
C TYR A 214 9.63 -2.90 -19.03
N ASN A 215 8.69 -2.39 -18.24
CA ASN A 215 7.28 -2.35 -18.64
C ASN A 215 6.95 -1.18 -19.59
N PHE A 216 7.68 -0.07 -19.54
CA PHE A 216 7.47 1.04 -20.48
C PHE A 216 7.97 0.73 -21.89
N PHE A 217 9.01 -0.10 -22.03
CA PHE A 217 9.50 -0.55 -23.34
C PHE A 217 8.71 -1.72 -23.93
N GLN A 218 7.94 -2.48 -23.14
CA GLN A 218 7.20 -3.64 -23.67
C GLN A 218 5.95 -3.25 -24.47
N GLU A 219 5.23 -2.19 -24.09
CA GLU A 219 4.12 -1.64 -24.88
C GLU A 219 4.59 -1.03 -26.20
N PHE A 220 5.76 -0.36 -26.23
CA PHE A 220 6.31 0.23 -27.46
C PHE A 220 7.01 -0.77 -28.39
N TYR A 221 7.58 -1.86 -27.87
CA TYR A 221 8.25 -2.86 -28.71
C TYR A 221 7.28 -3.69 -29.55
N ILE A 222 6.03 -3.86 -29.10
CA ILE A 222 4.98 -4.55 -29.88
C ILE A 222 4.60 -3.78 -31.16
N ILE A 223 4.68 -2.44 -31.16
CA ILE A 223 4.31 -1.61 -32.32
C ILE A 223 5.33 -1.75 -33.48
N PHE A 224 6.59 -2.12 -33.18
CA PHE A 224 7.68 -2.12 -34.16
C PHE A 224 7.93 -3.45 -34.89
N LEU A 225 7.23 -4.54 -34.55
CA LEU A 225 7.43 -5.85 -35.18
C LEU A 225 6.32 -6.31 -36.14
N GLU A 226 5.17 -5.64 -36.19
CA GLU A 226 4.10 -5.94 -37.17
C GLU A 226 4.03 -4.97 -38.36
N SER A 227 4.75 -3.85 -38.32
CA SER A 227 4.72 -2.80 -39.35
C SER A 227 5.84 -2.93 -40.40
N ARG A 228 5.72 -3.91 -41.32
CA ARG A 228 6.52 -3.97 -42.58
C ARG A 228 6.14 -2.88 -43.60
N THR A 229 5.95 -1.63 -43.17
CA THR A 229 5.67 -0.48 -44.05
C THR A 229 6.42 0.74 -43.58
N SER A 230 7.36 1.20 -44.42
CA SER A 230 8.12 2.43 -44.18
C SER A 230 7.20 3.65 -44.24
N SER A 231 6.91 4.24 -43.07
CA SER A 231 6.25 5.54 -42.93
C SER A 231 6.60 6.15 -41.56
N PHE A 232 7.27 7.30 -41.55
CA PHE A 232 7.45 8.10 -40.34
C PHE A 232 6.09 8.65 -39.87
N ILE A 233 5.69 8.34 -38.64
CA ILE A 233 4.61 9.07 -37.95
C ILE A 233 5.27 9.98 -36.92
N HIS A 234 5.24 11.29 -37.22
CA HIS A 234 5.65 12.33 -36.29
C HIS A 234 4.50 12.59 -35.30
N TRP A 235 4.73 12.53 -33.99
CA TRP A 235 3.75 12.98 -33.00
C TRP A 235 4.37 14.02 -32.07
N SER A 236 3.92 15.27 -32.22
CA SER A 236 4.29 16.40 -31.38
C SER A 236 3.38 16.45 -30.15
N GLY A 237 3.95 16.21 -28.96
CA GLY A 237 3.19 16.14 -27.70
C GLY A 237 4.06 16.47 -26.49
N SER A 238 4.51 17.72 -26.43
CA SER A 238 5.36 18.34 -25.40
C SER A 238 5.11 17.91 -23.95
N GLN A 239 6.15 17.41 -23.27
CA GLN A 239 6.67 17.98 -22.02
C GLN A 239 8.08 17.44 -21.65
N ASN A 240 9.07 18.33 -21.71
CA ASN A 240 10.44 18.29 -21.19
C ASN A 240 11.00 16.98 -20.59
N CYS A 241 11.89 16.32 -21.34
CA CYS A 241 13.05 15.60 -20.79
C CYS A 241 14.32 16.13 -21.46
N TYR A 242 15.30 16.57 -20.67
CA TYR A 242 16.59 17.05 -21.17
C TYR A 242 17.48 15.87 -21.60
N SER A 243 18.06 15.94 -22.80
CA SER A 243 19.09 14.99 -23.22
C SER A 243 20.40 15.26 -22.49
N PHE A 244 20.87 14.26 -21.73
CA PHE A 244 22.27 14.15 -21.33
C PHE A 244 22.92 13.05 -22.17
N ASP A 245 23.71 13.44 -23.17
CA ASP A 245 24.53 12.50 -23.93
C ASP A 245 25.78 12.10 -23.12
N PRO A 246 26.02 10.80 -22.85
CA PRO A 246 27.28 10.35 -22.29
C PRO A 246 28.38 10.36 -23.38
N PRO A 247 29.62 10.81 -23.06
CA PRO A 247 30.66 10.99 -24.07
C PRO A 247 31.24 9.66 -24.58
N LEU A 248 31.20 9.44 -25.89
CA LEU A 248 31.92 8.34 -26.53
C LEU A 248 33.42 8.64 -26.66
N LEU A 249 34.24 7.66 -26.29
CA LEU A 249 35.71 7.75 -26.29
C LEU A 249 36.30 7.71 -27.72
N ARG A 250 37.03 8.77 -28.05
CA ARG A 250 38.19 8.87 -28.98
C ARG A 250 38.30 7.88 -30.15
N THR A 251 38.39 8.41 -31.36
CA THR A 251 39.64 8.32 -32.19
C THR A 251 39.77 9.51 -33.15
N GLY A 252 41.01 9.93 -33.47
CA GLY A 252 41.32 10.56 -34.77
C GLY A 252 41.37 12.10 -34.93
N ARG A 253 42.58 12.69 -34.72
CA ARG A 253 43.19 13.83 -35.46
C ARG A 253 42.38 15.11 -35.81
N SER A 254 42.68 16.16 -35.04
CA SER A 254 43.14 17.49 -35.50
C SER A 254 42.55 18.14 -36.77
N LYS A 255 41.76 19.21 -36.58
CA LYS A 255 42.01 20.57 -37.14
C LYS A 255 41.08 21.63 -36.51
N GLN A 256 41.66 22.74 -36.07
CA GLN A 256 41.04 24.08 -35.94
C GLN A 256 41.44 24.92 -37.17
N PRO A 257 40.95 26.16 -37.36
CA PRO A 257 39.84 26.88 -36.69
C PRO A 257 38.59 26.86 -37.60
N ASP A 258 37.53 27.68 -37.56
CA ASP A 258 37.12 28.95 -36.90
C ASP A 258 35.71 28.74 -36.27
N GLY A 259 34.94 29.69 -35.68
CA GLY A 259 34.93 31.16 -35.63
C GLY A 259 33.81 31.76 -36.49
N ILE A 260 32.64 32.05 -35.89
CA ILE A 260 31.73 33.20 -36.17
C ILE A 260 30.55 33.18 -35.18
N ASP A 261 30.12 34.38 -34.80
CA ASP A 261 29.12 34.72 -33.79
C ASP A 261 27.71 34.95 -34.43
N VAL A 262 26.76 35.44 -33.64
CA VAL A 262 25.60 36.30 -34.03
C VAL A 262 24.20 35.66 -34.12
N GLN A 263 23.42 36.00 -33.09
CA GLN A 263 21.97 36.32 -33.05
C GLN A 263 20.89 35.23 -32.91
N ALA A 264 20.27 35.30 -31.73
CA ALA A 264 18.87 34.99 -31.53
C ALA A 264 17.94 35.87 -32.40
N ARG A 265 16.80 35.30 -32.82
CA ARG A 265 15.59 36.06 -33.15
C ARG A 265 14.41 35.53 -32.36
N ASN A 266 13.87 36.37 -31.49
CA ASN A 266 12.47 36.26 -31.09
C ASN A 266 11.58 36.42 -32.32
N TYR A 267 10.48 35.67 -32.39
CA TYR A 267 9.22 36.26 -32.86
C TYR A 267 8.04 35.58 -32.16
N ASN A 268 7.22 36.41 -31.51
CA ASN A 268 5.93 36.00 -30.96
C ASN A 268 4.93 35.75 -32.09
N LYS A 269 4.07 34.74 -31.90
CA LYS A 269 2.61 34.90 -31.93
C LYS A 269 1.94 33.74 -31.21
#